data_AF-A0A0B1S3D7-F1
#
_entry.id   AF-A0A0B1S3D7-F1
#
_cell.length_a   1.000
_cell.length_b   1.000
_cell.length_c   1.000
_cell.angle_alpha   90.00
_cell.angle_beta   90.00
_cell.angle_gamma   90.00
#
_symmetry.space_group_name_H-M   'P 1'
#
loop_
_entity.id
_entity.type
_entity.pdbx_description
1 polymer ?
#
loop_
_entity_poly.entity_id
_entity_poly.type
_entity_poly.pdbx_seq_one_letter_code
_entity_poly.pdbx_strand_id
1 'polypeptide(L)'
;GNDSFDEIEMMDTMPPTADAYHLDSDDSFNDETYEIVPIKQQVGSKERHDMHGQFRGFLKDDGDEFEDDVAALGQQLRDEMYRTLKEKFGFNSFRHRQKTAITAILLGHDAFVLMPTGAGKSLCYQLPAVMSNGVTVVVSPLKSLIEDQRTKMRDLAISCEALTSDLSDSDQSIIYNRLMSSPPDIKLLYVTPEKISASGRLASVFASLHRRNFLSRFVIDEAHCVSQWGHDFRPDYTKLQSLRRDYAQPK
;
A
#
# COMPACT_ATOMS: atom_id res chain seq x y z
N GLY A 1 -25.12 -25.97 -54.87
CA GLY A 1 -23.68 -26.30 -54.88
C GLY A 1 -23.26 -26.32 -53.44
N ASN A 2 -23.07 -27.52 -52.88
CA ASN A 2 -21.79 -28.26 -52.84
C ASN A 2 -20.88 -27.61 -51.77
N ASP A 3 -20.36 -28.28 -50.76
CA ASP A 3 -20.06 -29.70 -50.51
C ASP A 3 -19.93 -29.86 -48.97
N SER A 4 -20.62 -30.80 -48.30
CA SER A 4 -20.30 -32.22 -48.05
C SER A 4 -19.16 -32.48 -47.03
N PHE A 5 -19.53 -33.14 -45.91
CA PHE A 5 -18.85 -34.20 -45.11
C PHE A 5 -17.36 -33.94 -44.68
N ASP A 6 -16.86 -34.27 -43.49
CA ASP A 6 -17.20 -35.34 -42.56
C ASP A 6 -16.54 -35.15 -41.17
N GLU A 7 -17.04 -35.98 -40.28
CA GLU A 7 -16.80 -36.29 -38.88
C GLU A 7 -15.38 -36.76 -38.44
N ILE A 8 -15.14 -36.70 -37.11
CA ILE A 8 -14.51 -37.71 -36.21
C ILE A 8 -13.09 -37.51 -35.59
N GLU A 9 -13.15 -37.53 -34.24
CA GLU A 9 -12.29 -38.10 -33.17
C GLU A 9 -11.01 -37.48 -32.57
N MET A 10 -10.99 -37.65 -31.23
CA MET A 10 -9.99 -37.30 -30.23
C MET A 10 -8.78 -38.23 -30.21
N MET A 11 -7.64 -37.75 -29.71
CA MET A 11 -6.77 -38.53 -28.83
C MET A 11 -5.79 -37.66 -28.03
N ASP A 12 -5.57 -38.07 -26.78
CA ASP A 12 -4.65 -37.59 -25.76
C ASP A 12 -3.22 -37.30 -26.23
N THR A 13 -2.54 -36.38 -25.54
CA THR A 13 -1.26 -36.65 -24.82
C THR A 13 -0.69 -35.40 -24.13
N MET A 14 -0.34 -35.53 -22.85
CA MET A 14 0.54 -34.66 -22.06
C MET A 14 1.79 -35.50 -21.69
N PRO A 15 2.88 -34.93 -21.15
CA PRO A 15 3.86 -34.00 -21.71
C PRO A 15 5.27 -34.68 -21.76
N PRO A 16 6.37 -33.94 -22.02
CA PRO A 16 7.57 -34.25 -21.23
C PRO A 16 8.32 -33.02 -20.68
N THR A 17 9.16 -33.37 -19.72
CA THR A 17 9.93 -32.61 -18.73
C THR A 17 11.31 -32.12 -19.21
N ALA A 18 11.76 -31.04 -18.59
CA ALA A 18 13.09 -30.71 -18.03
C ALA A 18 14.42 -30.92 -18.82
N ASP A 19 15.29 -29.92 -18.58
CA ASP A 19 16.76 -29.89 -18.62
C ASP A 19 17.51 -29.56 -19.92
N ALA A 20 18.26 -28.45 -19.87
CA ALA A 20 19.70 -28.33 -20.20
C ALA A 20 20.04 -26.93 -20.74
N TYR A 21 20.77 -26.13 -19.95
CA TYR A 21 21.72 -25.18 -20.54
C TYR A 21 23.09 -25.33 -19.87
N HIS A 22 24.06 -25.49 -20.76
CA HIS A 22 25.44 -25.88 -20.59
C HIS A 22 26.28 -24.93 -19.72
N LEU A 23 27.14 -25.54 -18.91
CA LEU A 23 28.41 -24.99 -18.44
C LEU A 23 29.46 -25.23 -19.53
N ASP A 24 30.15 -24.18 -19.96
CA ASP A 24 31.46 -24.30 -20.60
C ASP A 24 32.55 -24.23 -19.53
N SER A 25 33.30 -25.32 -19.45
CA SER A 25 34.57 -25.48 -18.76
C SER A 25 35.71 -25.07 -19.69
N ASP A 26 36.62 -24.23 -19.21
CA ASP A 26 38.06 -24.56 -19.18
C ASP A 26 38.86 -23.40 -18.60
N ASP A 27 39.44 -23.63 -17.42
CA ASP A 27 40.86 -23.35 -17.18
C ASP A 27 41.23 -24.04 -15.85
N SER A 28 41.66 -25.29 -15.99
CA SER A 28 42.28 -26.06 -14.91
C SER A 28 43.76 -25.68 -14.81
N PHE A 29 44.19 -25.10 -13.68
CA PHE A 29 45.55 -25.33 -13.16
C PHE A 29 45.60 -25.23 -11.63
N ASN A 30 46.01 -26.37 -11.06
CA ASN A 30 46.66 -26.63 -9.77
C ASN A 30 45.86 -26.69 -8.45
N ASP A 31 45.73 -27.96 -8.04
CA ASP A 31 45.67 -28.60 -6.74
C ASP A 31 46.61 -27.97 -5.67
N GLU A 32 46.04 -27.34 -4.65
CA GLU A 32 46.59 -27.32 -3.30
C GLU A 32 45.45 -27.51 -2.29
N THR A 33 45.71 -28.42 -1.35
CA THR A 33 44.83 -28.88 -0.29
C THR A 33 44.51 -27.75 0.69
N TYR A 34 43.24 -27.39 0.83
CA TYR A 34 42.80 -26.46 1.87
C TYR A 34 42.73 -27.19 3.23
N GLU A 35 43.66 -26.90 4.12
CA GLU A 35 43.56 -27.26 5.54
C GLU A 35 42.35 -26.58 6.19
N ILE A 36 41.55 -27.35 6.92
CA ILE A 36 40.48 -26.82 7.79
C ILE A 36 41.15 -26.18 9.02
N VAL A 37 41.22 -24.84 9.03
CA VAL A 37 41.66 -24.08 10.20
C VAL A 37 40.45 -23.81 11.11
N PRO A 38 40.48 -24.20 12.41
CA PRO A 38 39.38 -23.90 13.31
C PRO A 38 39.31 -22.39 13.57
N ILE A 39 38.14 -21.79 13.31
CA ILE A 39 37.90 -20.38 13.62
C ILE A 39 37.92 -20.20 15.14
N LYS A 40 39.00 -19.63 15.66
CA LYS A 40 39.06 -19.06 17.01
C LYS A 40 38.07 -17.91 17.09
N GLN A 41 37.21 -17.94 18.10
CA GLN A 41 36.42 -16.79 18.54
C GLN A 41 37.35 -15.59 18.76
N GLN A 42 37.23 -14.60 17.88
CA GLN A 42 37.64 -13.23 18.18
C GLN A 42 36.38 -12.37 18.21
N VAL A 43 36.03 -12.00 19.44
CA VAL A 43 35.06 -10.95 19.75
C VAL A 43 35.66 -9.64 19.24
N GLY A 44 35.22 -9.23 18.06
CA GLY A 44 35.48 -7.92 17.48
C GLY A 44 34.16 -7.38 16.96
N SER A 45 33.56 -6.46 17.70
CA SER A 45 32.34 -5.74 17.33
C SER A 45 32.61 -4.90 16.08
N LYS A 46 32.45 -5.52 14.90
CA LYS A 46 32.25 -4.80 13.65
C LYS A 46 30.74 -4.59 13.50
N GLU A 47 30.29 -3.42 13.93
CA GLU A 47 28.98 -2.90 13.57
C GLU A 47 28.84 -2.99 12.05
N ARG A 48 27.93 -3.85 11.59
CA ARG A 48 27.45 -3.80 10.22
C ARG A 48 26.64 -2.52 10.12
N HIS A 49 27.20 -1.51 9.46
CA HIS A 49 26.49 -0.27 9.20
C HIS A 49 25.41 -0.56 8.16
N ASP A 50 24.21 -0.90 8.62
CA ASP A 50 23.03 -0.92 7.78
C ASP A 50 22.59 0.52 7.53
N MET A 51 22.35 0.85 6.27
CA MET A 51 21.80 2.13 5.83
C MET A 51 20.28 2.23 6.13
N HIS A 52 19.79 1.48 7.12
CA HIS A 52 18.42 1.51 7.60
C HIS A 52 18.42 2.16 8.99
N GLY A 53 18.04 3.44 9.09
CA GLY A 53 17.67 4.03 10.38
C GLY A 53 18.38 5.32 10.82
N GLN A 54 19.28 5.90 10.01
CA GLN A 54 19.78 7.27 10.28
C GLN A 54 19.24 8.27 9.27
N PHE A 55 18.00 8.68 9.47
CA PHE A 55 17.46 9.88 8.83
C PHE A 55 18.02 11.11 9.57
N ARG A 56 18.56 12.06 8.79
CA ARG A 56 19.09 13.37 9.22
C ARG A 56 18.67 13.79 10.65
N GLY A 57 19.50 13.48 11.65
CA GLY A 57 19.60 14.10 12.99
C GLY A 57 18.37 14.16 13.92
N PHE A 58 17.13 14.04 13.43
CA PHE A 58 15.92 14.38 14.19
C PHE A 58 14.78 13.35 14.06
N LEU A 59 14.84 12.43 13.10
CA LEU A 59 13.82 11.40 12.90
C LEU A 59 14.37 10.05 13.36
N LYS A 60 13.83 9.55 14.48
CA LYS A 60 14.11 8.22 15.01
C LYS A 60 13.03 7.27 14.50
N ASP A 61 13.42 6.10 14.01
CA ASP A 61 12.46 5.02 13.75
C ASP A 61 11.92 4.54 15.11
N ASP A 62 10.65 4.84 15.35
CA ASP A 62 9.87 4.45 16.53
C ASP A 62 8.92 3.26 16.22
N GLY A 63 9.06 2.65 15.03
CA GLY A 63 8.23 1.52 14.63
C GLY A 63 8.36 0.30 15.54
N ASP A 64 9.48 0.18 16.27
CA ASP A 64 9.72 -0.89 17.24
C ASP A 64 8.72 -0.86 18.41
N GLU A 65 8.13 0.29 18.72
CA GLU A 65 7.07 0.43 19.75
C GLU A 65 5.81 -0.37 19.38
N PHE A 66 5.63 -0.72 18.11
CA PHE A 66 4.47 -1.42 17.57
C PHE A 66 4.79 -2.84 17.06
N GLU A 67 5.94 -3.40 17.45
CA GLU A 67 6.31 -4.78 17.06
C GLU A 67 5.46 -5.84 17.78
N ASP A 68 5.09 -5.63 19.05
CA ASP A 68 4.18 -6.52 19.77
C ASP A 68 2.72 -6.12 19.51
N ASP A 69 2.16 -6.66 18.43
CA ASP A 69 0.80 -6.38 17.98
C ASP A 69 -0.28 -6.94 18.91
N VAL A 70 0.01 -8.01 19.66
CA VAL A 70 -0.89 -8.55 20.68
C VAL A 70 -1.00 -7.59 21.84
N ALA A 71 0.14 -7.10 22.35
CA ALA A 71 0.15 -6.12 23.43
C ALA A 71 -0.48 -4.79 22.99
N ALA A 72 -0.25 -4.37 21.75
CA ALA A 72 -0.72 -3.08 21.23
C ALA A 72 -2.21 -3.07 20.89
N LEU A 73 -2.70 -4.05 20.12
CA LEU A 73 -4.09 -4.07 19.60
C LEU A 73 -5.04 -4.90 20.48
N GLY A 74 -4.51 -5.76 21.34
CA GLY A 74 -5.25 -6.85 21.96
C GLY A 74 -5.58 -7.96 20.95
N GLN A 75 -5.93 -9.13 21.49
CA GLN A 75 -6.13 -10.35 20.69
C GLN A 75 -7.22 -10.20 19.61
N GLN A 76 -8.36 -9.58 19.96
CA GLN A 76 -9.51 -9.50 19.06
C GLN A 76 -9.21 -8.68 17.80
N LEU A 77 -8.68 -7.47 17.95
CA LEU A 77 -8.40 -6.58 16.82
C LEU A 77 -7.23 -7.10 15.98
N ARG A 78 -6.22 -7.72 16.62
CA ARG A 78 -5.15 -8.44 15.93
C ARG A 78 -5.72 -9.56 15.04
N ASP A 79 -6.59 -10.42 15.58
CA ASP A 79 -7.14 -11.53 14.82
C ASP A 79 -8.00 -11.04 13.65
N GLU A 80 -8.72 -9.94 13.82
CA GLU A 80 -9.44 -9.26 12.73
C GLU A 80 -8.49 -8.71 11.66
N MET A 81 -7.36 -8.10 12.07
CA MET A 81 -6.33 -7.60 11.15
C MET A 81 -5.76 -8.73 10.28
N TYR A 82 -5.36 -9.86 10.88
CA TYR A 82 -4.83 -11.01 10.15
C TYR A 82 -5.89 -11.72 9.31
N ARG A 83 -7.13 -11.79 9.79
CA ARG A 83 -8.25 -12.35 9.01
C ARG A 83 -8.51 -11.49 7.77
N THR A 84 -8.56 -10.16 7.92
CA THR A 84 -8.75 -9.22 6.81
C THR A 84 -7.60 -9.34 5.81
N LEU A 85 -6.36 -9.42 6.29
CA LEU A 85 -5.18 -9.63 5.44
C LEU A 85 -5.33 -10.87 4.56
N LYS A 86 -5.79 -11.99 5.15
CA LYS A 86 -5.94 -13.26 4.45
C LYS A 86 -7.15 -13.27 3.52
N GLU A 87 -8.32 -12.89 4.02
CA GLU A 87 -9.59 -13.02 3.30
C GLU A 87 -9.79 -11.95 2.22
N LYS A 88 -9.28 -10.73 2.43
CA LYS A 88 -9.45 -9.62 1.49
C LYS A 88 -8.26 -9.38 0.59
N PHE A 89 -7.04 -9.61 1.10
CA PHE A 89 -5.81 -9.34 0.34
C PHE A 89 -5.04 -10.60 -0.07
N GLY A 90 -5.45 -11.79 0.40
CA GLY A 90 -4.83 -13.05 0.01
C GLY A 90 -3.44 -13.29 0.59
N PHE A 91 -3.01 -12.52 1.60
CA PHE A 91 -1.69 -12.66 2.20
C PHE A 91 -1.75 -13.41 3.54
N ASN A 92 -0.76 -14.28 3.80
CA ASN A 92 -0.66 -15.02 5.06
C ASN A 92 0.21 -14.32 6.11
N SER A 93 1.05 -13.37 5.69
CA SER A 93 1.97 -12.64 6.57
C SER A 93 2.27 -11.25 6.02
N PHE A 94 2.68 -10.36 6.92
CA PHE A 94 3.17 -9.03 6.59
C PHE A 94 4.62 -9.08 6.12
N ARG A 95 4.98 -8.20 5.19
CA ARG A 95 6.38 -7.89 4.89
C ARG A 95 6.96 -7.01 6.00
N HIS A 96 8.28 -6.88 5.99
CA HIS A 96 9.02 -6.05 6.96
C HIS A 96 8.42 -4.63 7.07
N ARG A 97 8.28 -4.14 8.31
CA ARG A 97 7.67 -2.83 8.69
C ARG A 97 6.21 -2.58 8.32
N GLN A 98 5.53 -3.48 7.59
CA GLN A 98 4.10 -3.29 7.30
C GLN A 98 3.25 -3.44 8.57
N LYS A 99 3.50 -4.49 9.37
CA LYS A 99 2.76 -4.77 10.60
C LYS A 99 2.83 -3.60 11.58
N THR A 100 4.03 -3.07 11.83
CA THR A 100 4.25 -1.96 12.77
C THR A 100 3.53 -0.70 12.30
N ALA A 101 3.65 -0.35 11.01
CA ALA A 101 2.92 0.78 10.43
C ALA A 101 1.40 0.62 10.53
N ILE A 102 0.86 -0.54 10.16
CA ILE A 102 -0.58 -0.84 10.23
C ILE A 102 -1.08 -0.77 11.67
N THR A 103 -0.32 -1.33 12.61
CA THR A 103 -0.66 -1.34 14.04
C THR A 103 -0.76 0.09 14.58
N ALA A 104 0.24 0.94 14.30
CA ALA A 104 0.20 2.35 14.67
C ALA A 104 -1.01 3.09 14.06
N ILE A 105 -1.30 2.81 12.78
CA ILE A 105 -2.43 3.42 12.05
C ILE A 105 -3.79 3.00 12.65
N LEU A 106 -3.96 1.72 12.99
CA LEU A 106 -5.17 1.19 13.63
C LEU A 106 -5.39 1.74 15.04
N LEU A 107 -4.32 2.09 15.75
CA LEU A 107 -4.36 2.77 17.04
C LEU A 107 -4.61 4.28 16.92
N GLY A 108 -4.65 4.83 15.71
CA GLY A 108 -4.93 6.24 15.46
C GLY A 108 -3.70 7.16 15.52
N HIS A 109 -2.49 6.61 15.50
CA HIS A 109 -1.27 7.43 15.42
C HIS A 109 -1.09 8.03 14.02
N ASP A 110 -0.49 9.22 13.97
CA ASP A 110 0.04 9.78 12.73
C ASP A 110 1.30 8.99 12.34
N ALA A 111 1.31 8.39 11.14
CA ALA A 111 2.42 7.54 10.69
C ALA A 111 3.11 8.13 9.46
N PHE A 112 4.44 8.26 9.52
CA PHE A 112 5.28 8.55 8.37
C PHE A 112 5.98 7.28 7.90
N VAL A 113 5.45 6.66 6.84
CA VAL A 113 5.93 5.36 6.35
C VAL A 113 6.97 5.54 5.26
N LEU A 114 8.21 5.19 5.57
CA LEU A 114 9.32 5.25 4.62
C LEU A 114 9.79 3.84 4.25
N MET A 115 9.34 3.37 3.09
CA MET A 115 9.72 2.06 2.54
C MET A 115 10.08 2.20 1.06
N PRO A 116 10.98 1.35 0.52
CA PRO A 116 11.33 1.40 -0.89
C PRO A 116 10.13 1.08 -1.79
N THR A 117 10.23 1.41 -3.08
CA THR A 117 9.24 1.02 -4.09
C THR A 117 9.13 -0.49 -4.16
N GLY A 118 7.92 -1.01 -4.36
CA GLY A 118 7.66 -2.46 -4.38
C GLY A 118 7.60 -3.14 -3.00
N ALA A 119 7.99 -2.45 -1.91
CA ALA A 119 7.93 -3.01 -0.55
C ALA A 119 6.50 -3.20 -0.01
N GLY A 120 5.49 -2.66 -0.71
CA GLY A 120 4.08 -2.84 -0.37
C GLY A 120 3.50 -1.75 0.54
N LYS A 121 3.97 -0.50 0.42
CA LYS A 121 3.46 0.67 1.17
C LYS A 121 1.95 0.80 1.14
N SER A 122 1.31 0.51 0.01
CA SER A 122 -0.15 0.69 -0.15
C SER A 122 -0.95 -0.15 0.83
N LEU A 123 -0.48 -1.35 1.19
CA LEU A 123 -1.15 -2.20 2.16
C LEU A 123 -1.27 -1.52 3.54
N CYS A 124 -0.29 -0.67 3.90
CA CYS A 124 -0.24 0.00 5.18
C CYS A 124 -1.45 0.89 5.44
N TYR A 125 -2.07 1.44 4.39
CA TYR A 125 -3.31 2.22 4.51
C TYR A 125 -4.55 1.50 3.97
N GLN A 126 -4.40 0.60 3.00
CA GLN A 126 -5.52 -0.13 2.41
C GLN A 126 -6.17 -1.09 3.41
N LEU A 127 -5.36 -1.82 4.19
CA LEU A 127 -5.90 -2.76 5.17
C LEU A 127 -6.65 -2.02 6.30
N PRO A 128 -6.10 -0.97 6.93
CA PRO A 128 -6.85 -0.16 7.88
C PRO A 128 -8.12 0.47 7.30
N ALA A 129 -8.10 0.89 6.03
CA ALA A 129 -9.30 1.42 5.36
C ALA A 129 -10.43 0.39 5.28
N VAL A 130 -10.11 -0.87 4.99
CA VAL A 130 -11.10 -1.96 4.93
C VAL A 130 -11.67 -2.28 6.31
N MET A 131 -10.82 -2.27 7.35
CA MET A 131 -11.24 -2.51 8.75
C MET A 131 -12.02 -1.35 9.36
N SER A 132 -11.87 -0.14 8.83
CA SER A 132 -12.55 1.04 9.34
C SER A 132 -14.02 1.12 8.88
N ASN A 133 -14.88 1.71 9.71
CA ASN A 133 -16.30 1.92 9.38
C ASN A 133 -16.55 3.12 8.45
N GLY A 134 -15.54 3.96 8.22
CA GLY A 134 -15.63 5.14 7.36
C GLY A 134 -14.81 5.05 6.08
N VAL A 135 -14.59 6.21 5.47
CA VAL A 135 -13.85 6.42 4.24
C VAL A 135 -12.42 6.85 4.56
N THR A 136 -11.44 6.15 3.99
CA THR A 136 -10.05 6.61 3.92
C THR A 136 -9.86 7.41 2.63
N VAL A 137 -9.44 8.67 2.77
CA VAL A 137 -9.16 9.55 1.64
C VAL A 137 -7.67 9.48 1.32
N VAL A 138 -7.33 9.10 0.08
CA VAL A 138 -5.95 8.98 -0.38
C VAL A 138 -5.65 10.08 -1.39
N VAL A 139 -4.70 10.95 -1.06
CA VAL A 139 -4.20 12.00 -1.95
C VAL A 139 -3.01 11.45 -2.71
N SER A 140 -3.10 11.38 -4.04
CA SER A 140 -2.02 10.86 -4.89
C SER A 140 -1.79 11.78 -6.10
N PRO A 141 -0.53 12.00 -6.54
CA PRO A 141 -0.24 13.01 -7.56
C PRO A 141 -0.46 12.53 -9.00
N LEU A 142 -0.50 11.22 -9.23
CA LEU A 142 -0.52 10.63 -10.58
C LEU A 142 -1.81 9.87 -10.81
N LYS A 143 -2.56 10.27 -11.85
CA LYS A 143 -3.81 9.61 -12.24
C LYS A 143 -3.60 8.14 -12.64
N SER A 144 -2.50 7.83 -13.31
CA SER A 144 -2.14 6.46 -13.67
C SER A 144 -2.01 5.57 -12.43
N LEU A 145 -1.31 6.05 -11.41
CA LEU A 145 -1.17 5.33 -10.14
C LEU A 145 -2.51 5.14 -9.44
N ILE A 146 -3.38 6.14 -9.48
CA ILE A 146 -4.74 6.05 -8.94
C ILE A 146 -5.53 4.94 -9.64
N GLU A 147 -5.51 4.88 -10.97
CA GLU A 147 -6.28 3.87 -11.71
C GLU A 147 -5.74 2.45 -11.51
N ASP A 148 -4.43 2.30 -11.38
CA ASP A 148 -3.79 1.03 -11.03
C ASP A 148 -4.27 0.54 -9.65
N GLN A 149 -4.29 1.43 -8.64
CA GLN A 149 -4.80 1.08 -7.32
C GLN A 149 -6.29 0.76 -7.35
N ARG A 150 -7.09 1.52 -8.11
CA ARG A 150 -8.53 1.33 -8.20
C ARG A 150 -8.88 0.00 -8.86
N THR A 151 -8.18 -0.37 -9.93
CA THR A 151 -8.32 -1.67 -10.59
C THR A 151 -7.98 -2.80 -9.63
N LYS A 152 -6.84 -2.71 -8.93
CA LYS A 152 -6.46 -3.70 -7.91
C LYS A 152 -7.51 -3.85 -6.80
N MET A 153 -8.08 -2.75 -6.30
CA MET A 153 -9.11 -2.82 -5.26
C MET A 153 -10.41 -3.44 -5.79
N ARG A 154 -10.78 -3.15 -7.04
CA ARG A 154 -11.94 -3.78 -7.69
C ARG A 154 -11.78 -5.28 -7.80
N ASP A 155 -10.60 -5.77 -8.19
CA ASP A 155 -10.31 -7.21 -8.31
C ASP A 155 -10.42 -7.93 -6.96
N LEU A 156 -10.17 -7.21 -5.86
CA LEU A 156 -10.36 -7.69 -4.49
C LEU A 156 -11.79 -7.49 -3.94
N ALA A 157 -12.72 -7.02 -4.77
CA ALA A 157 -14.07 -6.62 -4.39
C ALA A 157 -14.12 -5.60 -3.22
N ILE A 158 -13.13 -4.71 -3.16
CA ILE A 158 -13.05 -3.61 -2.20
C ILE A 158 -13.58 -2.34 -2.89
N SER A 159 -14.59 -1.73 -2.28
CA SER A 159 -15.21 -0.50 -2.80
C SER A 159 -14.22 0.67 -2.74
N CYS A 160 -13.74 1.07 -3.92
CA CYS A 160 -12.72 2.07 -4.11
C CYS A 160 -13.09 2.99 -5.28
N GLU A 161 -13.16 4.28 -5.02
CA GLU A 161 -13.50 5.29 -6.02
C GLU A 161 -12.40 6.34 -6.16
N ALA A 162 -12.42 7.08 -7.26
CA ALA A 162 -11.53 8.20 -7.49
C ALA A 162 -12.33 9.43 -7.93
N LEU A 163 -11.93 10.62 -7.47
CA LEU A 163 -12.47 11.90 -7.98
C LEU A 163 -11.35 12.67 -8.68
N THR A 164 -11.11 12.31 -9.95
CA THR A 164 -10.17 12.97 -10.84
C THR A 164 -10.86 14.04 -11.70
N SER A 165 -10.08 14.79 -12.49
CA SER A 165 -10.60 15.88 -13.34
C SER A 165 -11.24 15.41 -14.64
N ASP A 166 -11.04 14.14 -15.00
CA ASP A 166 -11.49 13.49 -16.25
C ASP A 166 -12.84 12.79 -16.11
N LEU A 167 -13.36 12.64 -14.89
CA LEU A 167 -14.69 12.11 -14.65
C LEU A 167 -15.77 13.11 -15.04
N SER A 168 -16.81 12.62 -15.73
CA SER A 168 -18.00 13.39 -16.05
C SER A 168 -18.72 13.87 -14.78
N ASP A 169 -19.49 14.95 -14.89
CA ASP A 169 -20.27 15.46 -13.75
C ASP A 169 -21.32 14.47 -13.25
N SER A 170 -21.86 13.63 -14.15
CA SER A 170 -22.76 12.53 -13.78
C SER A 170 -22.06 11.47 -12.94
N ASP A 171 -20.87 11.02 -13.37
CA ASP A 171 -20.12 9.99 -12.64
C ASP A 171 -19.64 10.50 -11.29
N GLN A 172 -19.14 11.74 -11.24
CA GLN A 172 -18.79 12.40 -9.98
C GLN A 172 -20.01 12.46 -9.06
N SER A 173 -21.20 12.77 -9.59
CA SER A 173 -22.42 12.85 -8.78
C SER A 173 -22.84 11.51 -8.18
N ILE A 174 -22.63 10.40 -8.89
CA ILE A 174 -22.85 9.05 -8.36
C ILE A 174 -21.92 8.80 -7.17
N ILE A 175 -20.64 9.10 -7.31
CA ILE A 175 -19.65 8.93 -6.23
C ILE A 175 -20.02 9.79 -5.02
N TYR A 176 -20.38 11.06 -5.24
CA TYR A 176 -20.79 11.94 -4.15
C TYR A 176 -22.05 11.45 -3.42
N ASN A 177 -23.04 10.90 -4.14
CA ASN A 177 -24.23 10.32 -3.51
C ASN A 177 -23.88 9.12 -2.63
N ARG A 178 -22.96 8.26 -3.09
CA ARG A 178 -22.44 7.12 -2.32
C ARG A 178 -21.70 7.56 -1.06
N LEU A 179 -20.84 8.59 -1.15
CA LEU A 179 -20.18 9.18 0.01
C LEU A 179 -21.17 9.80 1.03
N MET A 180 -22.32 10.27 0.55
CA MET A 180 -23.37 10.84 1.39
C MET A 180 -24.30 9.79 2.02
N SER A 181 -24.23 8.52 1.61
CA SER A 181 -24.96 7.43 2.25
C SER A 181 -24.44 7.17 3.68
N SER A 182 -25.24 6.44 4.49
CA SER A 182 -24.95 6.21 5.91
C SER A 182 -25.30 4.76 6.30
N PRO A 183 -24.31 3.88 6.51
CA PRO A 183 -22.88 4.12 6.31
C PRO A 183 -22.52 4.27 4.82
N PRO A 184 -21.44 5.01 4.48
CA PRO A 184 -20.89 4.98 3.14
C PRO A 184 -20.35 3.59 2.80
N ASP A 185 -20.59 3.15 1.57
CA ASP A 185 -20.11 1.86 1.07
C ASP A 185 -18.67 1.94 0.53
N ILE A 186 -18.17 3.14 0.24
CA ILE A 186 -16.80 3.40 -0.23
C ILE A 186 -15.81 3.30 0.93
N LYS A 187 -14.78 2.45 0.79
CA LYS A 187 -13.70 2.33 1.78
C LYS A 187 -12.51 3.22 1.47
N LEU A 188 -12.19 3.37 0.18
CA LEU A 188 -11.07 4.15 -0.31
C LEU A 188 -11.57 5.18 -1.32
N LEU A 189 -11.22 6.45 -1.10
CA LEU A 189 -11.47 7.54 -2.04
C LEU A 189 -10.15 8.18 -2.45
N TYR A 190 -9.72 7.94 -3.69
CA TYR A 190 -8.56 8.59 -4.27
C TYR A 190 -8.93 9.98 -4.81
N VAL A 191 -8.09 10.96 -4.51
CA VAL A 191 -8.25 12.35 -4.97
C VAL A 191 -6.90 12.93 -5.36
N THR A 192 -6.90 13.89 -6.27
CA THR A 192 -5.69 14.66 -6.57
C THR A 192 -5.59 15.89 -5.65
N PRO A 193 -4.38 16.41 -5.37
CA PRO A 193 -4.19 17.61 -4.54
C PRO A 193 -4.96 18.84 -5.05
N GLU A 194 -5.04 19.00 -6.36
CA GLU A 194 -5.74 20.11 -7.02
C GLU A 194 -7.24 20.02 -6.76
N LYS A 195 -7.80 18.80 -6.76
CA LYS A 195 -9.23 18.57 -6.49
C LYS A 195 -9.60 18.98 -5.07
N ILE A 196 -8.74 18.68 -4.08
CA ILE A 196 -8.93 19.09 -2.69
C ILE A 196 -8.98 20.61 -2.58
N SER A 197 -8.06 21.29 -3.27
CA SER A 197 -7.93 22.75 -3.17
C SER A 197 -9.01 23.51 -3.93
N ALA A 198 -9.50 22.97 -5.04
CA ALA A 198 -10.41 23.68 -5.95
C ALA A 198 -11.90 23.33 -5.73
N SER A 199 -12.24 22.19 -5.11
CA SER A 199 -13.62 21.69 -5.09
C SER A 199 -14.35 21.96 -3.76
N GLY A 200 -15.23 22.97 -3.75
CA GLY A 200 -16.14 23.22 -2.61
C GLY A 200 -17.13 22.08 -2.34
N ARG A 201 -17.51 21.31 -3.38
CA ARG A 201 -18.36 20.12 -3.24
C ARG A 201 -17.64 19.02 -2.47
N LEU A 202 -16.37 18.76 -2.79
CA LEU A 202 -15.55 17.79 -2.06
C LEU A 202 -15.34 18.21 -0.60
N ALA A 203 -15.04 19.49 -0.36
CA ALA A 203 -14.91 20.03 0.99
C ALA A 203 -16.20 19.83 1.81
N SER A 204 -17.37 20.06 1.22
CA SER A 204 -18.67 19.83 1.86
C SER A 204 -18.89 18.35 2.23
N VAL A 205 -18.41 17.44 1.39
CA VAL A 205 -18.49 15.99 1.62
C VAL A 205 -17.56 15.56 2.75
N PHE A 206 -16.33 16.08 2.81
CA PHE A 206 -15.42 15.82 3.94
C PHE A 206 -16.00 16.34 5.25
N ALA A 207 -16.55 17.56 5.28
CA ALA A 207 -17.24 18.09 6.46
C ALA A 207 -18.44 17.21 6.88
N SER A 208 -19.20 16.70 5.92
CA SER A 208 -20.31 15.76 6.18
C SER A 208 -19.83 14.43 6.75
N LEU A 209 -18.81 13.81 6.15
CA LEU A 209 -18.23 12.55 6.62
C LEU A 209 -17.65 12.72 8.03
N HIS A 210 -16.91 13.78 8.28
CA HIS A 210 -16.33 14.09 9.58
C HIS A 210 -17.42 14.24 10.67
N ARG A 211 -18.43 15.07 10.42
CA ARG A 211 -19.55 15.29 11.36
C ARG A 211 -20.35 14.02 11.63
N ARG A 212 -20.49 13.14 10.65
CA ARG A 212 -21.18 11.84 10.79
C ARG A 212 -20.26 10.72 11.29
N ASN A 213 -19.01 11.04 11.62
CA ASN A 213 -18.03 10.09 12.13
C ASN A 213 -17.71 8.95 11.14
N PHE A 214 -17.68 9.26 9.84
CA PHE A 214 -17.32 8.37 8.73
C PHE A 214 -16.09 8.86 7.94
N LEU A 215 -15.40 9.90 8.39
CA LEU A 215 -14.08 10.26 7.84
C LEU A 215 -13.01 9.57 8.68
N SER A 216 -12.41 8.51 8.14
CA SER A 216 -11.48 7.69 8.92
C SER A 216 -10.08 8.33 8.97
N ARG A 217 -9.52 8.66 7.80
CA ARG A 217 -8.17 9.22 7.71
C ARG A 217 -7.86 9.82 6.37
N PHE A 218 -6.83 10.67 6.37
CA PHE A 218 -6.16 11.14 5.17
C PHE A 218 -4.83 10.42 5.01
N VAL A 219 -4.56 9.94 3.80
CA VAL A 219 -3.31 9.33 3.38
C VAL A 219 -2.69 10.23 2.33
N ILE A 220 -1.44 10.63 2.54
CA ILE A 220 -0.69 11.45 1.58
C ILE A 220 0.32 10.53 0.89
N ASP A 221 -0.02 10.09 -0.31
CA ASP A 221 0.86 9.29 -1.16
C ASP A 221 1.91 10.19 -1.83
N GLU A 222 3.08 9.63 -2.14
CA GLU A 222 4.22 10.38 -2.67
C GLU A 222 4.52 11.68 -1.92
N ALA A 223 4.51 11.63 -0.58
CA ALA A 223 4.68 12.80 0.29
C ALA A 223 5.96 13.63 0.01
N HIS A 224 6.95 13.05 -0.67
CA HIS A 224 8.14 13.74 -1.13
C HIS A 224 7.83 14.92 -2.08
N CYS A 225 6.67 14.91 -2.76
CA CYS A 225 6.19 15.99 -3.63
C CYS A 225 5.98 17.34 -2.90
N VAL A 226 5.93 17.36 -1.57
CA VAL A 226 5.83 18.62 -0.78
C VAL A 226 7.15 19.40 -0.75
N SER A 227 8.29 18.72 -0.96
CA SER A 227 9.61 19.34 -0.86
C SER A 227 9.93 20.14 -2.11
N GLN A 228 10.15 21.45 -1.96
CA GLN A 228 10.59 22.34 -3.05
C GLN A 228 11.94 21.94 -3.65
N TRP A 229 12.76 21.20 -2.88
CA TRP A 229 14.06 20.68 -3.30
C TRP A 229 13.97 19.26 -3.89
N GLY A 230 12.78 18.65 -3.86
CA GLY A 230 12.50 17.41 -4.55
C GLY A 230 12.33 17.63 -6.05
N HIS A 231 12.73 16.65 -6.86
CA HIS A 231 12.59 16.71 -8.31
C HIS A 231 11.12 16.72 -8.78
N ASP A 232 10.20 16.22 -7.94
CA ASP A 232 8.77 16.12 -8.21
C ASP A 232 7.91 17.08 -7.37
N PHE A 233 8.41 18.30 -7.10
CA PHE A 233 7.66 19.30 -6.34
C PHE A 233 6.29 19.59 -6.97
N ARG A 234 5.23 19.51 -6.14
CA ARG A 234 3.84 19.80 -6.51
C ARG A 234 3.29 20.88 -5.56
N PRO A 235 3.12 22.14 -6.01
CA PRO A 235 2.67 23.24 -5.16
C PRO A 235 1.37 22.96 -4.39
N ASP A 236 0.43 22.22 -4.97
CA ASP A 236 -0.84 21.91 -4.33
C ASP A 236 -0.72 21.01 -3.08
N TYR A 237 0.39 20.28 -2.90
CA TYR A 237 0.65 19.54 -1.65
C TYR A 237 0.81 20.48 -0.45
N THR A 238 1.31 21.70 -0.65
CA THR A 238 1.46 22.68 0.43
C THR A 238 0.12 23.13 1.02
N LYS A 239 -0.97 23.00 0.24
CA LYS A 239 -2.33 23.36 0.66
C LYS A 239 -2.97 22.29 1.55
N LEU A 240 -2.42 21.07 1.59
CA LEU A 240 -2.96 19.95 2.37
C LEU A 240 -2.86 20.14 3.88
N GLN A 241 -2.06 21.11 4.36
CA GLN A 241 -2.04 21.50 5.78
C GLN A 241 -3.43 21.86 6.32
N SER A 242 -4.33 22.33 5.45
CA SER A 242 -5.72 22.63 5.78
C SER A 242 -6.48 21.42 6.30
N LEU A 243 -6.19 20.22 5.79
CA LEU A 243 -6.87 18.98 6.20
C LEU A 243 -6.66 18.70 7.69
N ARG A 244 -5.43 18.86 8.19
CA ARG A 244 -5.12 18.65 9.62
C ARG A 244 -5.77 19.70 10.50
N ARG A 245 -5.81 20.95 10.04
CA ARG A 245 -6.44 22.07 10.77
C ARG A 245 -7.96 21.89 10.86
N ASP A 246 -8.60 21.46 9.78
CA ASP A 246 -10.06 21.46 9.66
C ASP A 246 -10.69 20.15 10.15
N TYR A 247 -9.92 19.05 10.18
CA TYR A 247 -10.36 17.71 10.57
C TYR A 247 -9.44 17.06 11.61
N ALA A 248 -9.05 17.81 12.63
CA ALA A 248 -8.19 17.28 13.70
C ALA A 248 -8.81 16.00 14.33
N GLN A 249 -8.03 14.92 14.38
CA GLN A 249 -8.45 13.57 14.82
C GLN A 249 -9.56 12.93 13.97
N PRO A 250 -9.32 12.64 12.67
CA PRO A 250 -10.18 11.73 11.93
C PRO A 250 -10.04 10.32 12.55
N LYS A 251 -11.11 9.51 12.58
CA LYS A 251 -11.13 8.24 13.34
C LYS A 251 -10.36 7.09 12.66
#